data_AF-A0A3S3FV28-F1
#
_entry.id   AF-A0A3S3FV28-F1
#
_cell.length_a   1.000
_cell.length_b   1.000
_cell.length_c   1.000
_cell.angle_alpha   90.00
_cell.angle_beta   90.00
_cell.angle_gamma   90.00
#
_symmetry.space_group_name_H-M   'P 1'
#
loop_
_entity.id
_entity.type
_entity.pdbx_description
1 polymer ?
#
loop_
_entity_poly.entity_id
_entity_poly.type
_entity_poly.pdbx_seq_one_letter_code
_entity_poly.pdbx_strand_id
1 'polypeptide(L)'
;MKLTALAAALSIAVPAAALAGPASNVVKFFYVPEVRFEGDEQYRDRFTEPVTKLFALNDQAAKHNPDEVACLDFDPGLDAQDFDQKTLSKTLKLAETVNGDSAEVTATFSLFPEGDDSKREMVWSLKKVDGKWKVADIASKTSGWTLSALECMPGKAPE
;
A
#
# COMPACT_ATOMS: atom_id res chain seq x y z
N MET A 1 -30.31 -56.71 6.20
CA MET A 1 -30.29 -55.29 6.61
C MET A 1 -28.92 -54.73 6.18
N LYS A 2 -28.86 -53.91 5.13
CA LYS A 2 -27.58 -53.36 4.61
C LYS A 2 -27.41 -51.95 5.18
N LEU A 3 -26.41 -51.74 6.05
CA LEU A 3 -26.01 -50.40 6.48
C LEU A 3 -25.11 -49.78 5.40
N THR A 4 -25.64 -48.78 4.71
CA THR A 4 -24.85 -47.84 3.90
C THR A 4 -24.27 -46.77 4.82
N ALA A 5 -22.95 -46.79 5.01
CA ALA A 5 -22.22 -45.72 5.68
C ALA A 5 -21.94 -44.59 4.66
N LEU A 6 -22.51 -43.41 4.89
CA LEU A 6 -22.08 -42.17 4.21
C LEU A 6 -20.80 -41.67 4.88
N ALA A 7 -19.69 -41.67 4.16
CA ALA A 7 -18.48 -40.97 4.57
C ALA A 7 -18.60 -39.49 4.17
N ALA A 8 -18.79 -38.61 5.14
CA ALA A 8 -18.68 -37.17 4.94
C ALA A 8 -17.20 -36.79 4.83
N ALA A 9 -16.75 -36.39 3.63
CA ALA A 9 -15.43 -35.84 3.43
C ALA A 9 -15.40 -34.39 3.96
N LEU A 10 -14.77 -34.19 5.12
CA LEU A 10 -14.53 -32.88 5.70
C LEU A 10 -13.29 -32.28 5.04
N SER A 11 -13.47 -31.39 4.06
CA SER A 11 -12.37 -30.63 3.46
C SER A 11 -11.80 -29.65 4.47
N ILE A 12 -10.62 -29.96 5.01
CA ILE A 12 -9.83 -29.03 5.81
C ILE A 12 -9.16 -28.05 4.84
N ALA A 13 -9.73 -26.85 4.70
CA ALA A 13 -9.05 -25.76 3.99
C ALA A 13 -7.86 -25.31 4.85
N VAL A 14 -6.65 -25.71 4.45
CA VAL A 14 -5.41 -25.24 5.08
C VAL A 14 -5.22 -23.77 4.65
N PRO A 15 -5.04 -22.82 5.59
CA PRO A 15 -4.73 -21.44 5.22
C PRO A 15 -3.40 -21.45 4.44
N ALA A 16 -3.41 -20.89 3.23
CA ALA A 16 -2.16 -20.70 2.48
C ALA A 16 -1.25 -19.78 3.31
N ALA A 17 -0.02 -20.24 3.58
CA ALA A 17 0.97 -19.40 4.22
C ALA A 17 1.23 -18.18 3.32
N ALA A 18 1.00 -16.98 3.86
CA ALA A 18 1.29 -15.72 3.19
C ALA A 18 2.81 -15.58 2.96
N LEU A 19 3.24 -15.84 1.73
CA LEU A 19 4.63 -15.71 1.28
C LEU A 19 4.68 -14.66 0.17
N ALA A 20 5.69 -13.80 0.17
CA ALA A 20 5.86 -12.78 -0.86
C ALA A 20 5.89 -13.39 -2.28
N GLY A 21 5.06 -12.85 -3.17
CA GLY A 21 4.85 -13.32 -4.54
C GLY A 21 4.62 -12.16 -5.52
N PRO A 22 3.91 -12.38 -6.65
CA PRO A 22 3.77 -11.37 -7.71
C PRO A 22 3.12 -10.07 -7.26
N ALA A 23 2.18 -10.11 -6.30
CA ALA A 23 1.56 -8.89 -5.76
C ALA A 23 2.57 -8.11 -4.91
N SER A 24 3.33 -8.80 -4.07
CA SER A 24 4.41 -8.21 -3.25
C SER A 24 5.49 -7.57 -4.11
N ASN A 25 5.77 -8.08 -5.32
CA ASN A 25 6.74 -7.44 -6.22
C ASN A 25 6.29 -6.05 -6.70
N VAL A 26 4.99 -5.82 -6.86
CA VAL A 26 4.45 -4.49 -7.19
C VAL A 26 4.70 -3.51 -6.04
N VAL A 27 4.51 -3.96 -4.79
CA VAL A 27 4.73 -3.14 -3.60
C VAL A 27 6.21 -2.93 -3.31
N LYS A 28 7.02 -3.98 -3.43
CA LYS A 28 8.47 -3.92 -3.24
C LYS A 28 9.16 -2.87 -4.11
N PHE A 29 8.62 -2.63 -5.31
CA PHE A 29 9.10 -1.60 -6.22
C PHE A 29 9.13 -0.20 -5.58
N PHE A 30 8.22 0.12 -4.66
CA PHE A 30 8.18 1.44 -4.02
C PHE A 30 9.17 1.58 -2.86
N TYR A 31 9.75 0.48 -2.37
CA TYR A 31 10.65 0.49 -1.21
C TYR A 31 12.13 0.31 -1.56
N VAL A 32 12.45 -0.50 -2.58
CA VAL A 32 13.84 -0.91 -2.87
C VAL A 32 14.15 -0.95 -4.37
N PRO A 33 15.42 -0.76 -4.79
CA PRO A 33 16.61 -0.44 -3.97
C PRO A 33 16.62 0.98 -3.36
N GLU A 34 15.75 1.84 -3.86
CA GLU A 34 15.51 3.20 -3.37
C GLU A 34 13.99 3.38 -3.26
N VAL A 35 13.54 4.20 -2.31
CA VAL A 35 12.15 4.59 -2.20
C VAL A 35 11.74 5.40 -3.42
N ARG A 36 10.54 5.13 -3.91
CA ARG A 36 9.93 5.82 -5.05
C ARG A 36 8.61 6.41 -4.58
N PHE A 37 8.46 7.71 -4.71
CA PHE A 37 7.26 8.41 -4.24
C PHE A 37 6.04 8.01 -5.07
N GLU A 38 4.99 7.51 -4.44
CA GLU A 38 3.83 6.92 -5.15
C GLU A 38 3.08 7.92 -6.02
N GLY A 39 3.07 9.21 -5.61
CA GLY A 39 2.37 10.27 -6.31
C GLY A 39 3.04 10.74 -7.61
N ASP A 40 4.29 10.34 -7.86
CA ASP A 40 5.05 10.74 -9.04
C ASP A 40 4.33 10.33 -10.33
N GLU A 41 4.32 11.25 -11.31
CA GLU A 41 3.57 11.08 -12.57
C GLU A 41 3.95 9.78 -13.31
N GLN A 42 5.24 9.43 -13.32
CA GLN A 42 5.77 8.24 -13.97
C GLN A 42 5.28 6.91 -13.39
N TYR A 43 4.69 6.89 -12.18
CA TYR A 43 4.21 5.68 -11.52
C TYR A 43 2.69 5.52 -11.53
N ARG A 44 1.95 6.50 -12.06
CA ARG A 44 0.47 6.52 -12.00
C ARG A 44 -0.18 5.34 -12.70
N ASP A 45 0.47 4.75 -13.70
CA ASP A 45 -0.03 3.56 -14.39
C ASP A 45 -0.05 2.30 -13.51
N ARG A 46 0.69 2.30 -12.39
CA ARG A 46 0.72 1.24 -11.38
C ARG A 46 -0.47 1.31 -10.42
N PHE A 47 -1.19 2.43 -10.41
CA PHE A 47 -2.33 2.66 -9.54
C PHE A 47 -3.65 2.57 -10.29
N THR A 48 -4.73 2.57 -9.53
CA THR A 48 -6.09 2.71 -10.05
C THR A 48 -6.85 3.76 -9.26
N GLU A 49 -8.03 4.16 -9.75
CA GLU A 49 -8.94 4.98 -8.95
C GLU A 49 -9.41 4.21 -7.70
N PRO A 50 -9.61 4.92 -6.57
CA PRO A 50 -9.61 6.39 -6.41
C PRO A 50 -8.23 7.05 -6.24
N VAL A 51 -7.14 6.31 -6.00
CA VAL A 51 -5.81 6.87 -5.68
C VAL A 51 -5.27 7.79 -6.78
N THR A 52 -5.38 7.40 -8.06
CA THR A 52 -4.91 8.25 -9.17
C THR A 52 -5.62 9.59 -9.23
N LYS A 53 -6.88 9.66 -8.80
CA LYS A 53 -7.64 10.91 -8.72
C LYS A 53 -7.11 11.80 -7.59
N LEU A 54 -6.76 11.22 -6.44
CA LEU A 54 -6.14 11.95 -5.35
C LEU A 54 -4.80 12.57 -5.77
N PHE A 55 -3.94 11.82 -6.46
CA PHE A 55 -2.67 12.37 -6.98
C PHE A 55 -2.90 13.53 -7.95
N ALA A 56 -3.89 13.44 -8.84
CA ALA A 56 -4.25 14.53 -9.72
C ALA A 56 -4.78 15.77 -8.98
N LEU A 57 -5.48 15.59 -7.85
CA LEU A 57 -5.92 16.71 -7.00
C LEU A 57 -4.73 17.33 -6.25
N ASN A 58 -3.80 16.51 -5.77
CA ASN A 58 -2.57 16.96 -5.11
C ASN A 58 -1.73 17.84 -6.05
N ASP A 59 -1.55 17.43 -7.30
CA ASP A 59 -0.87 18.24 -8.32
C ASP A 59 -1.54 19.59 -8.55
N GLN A 60 -2.88 19.62 -8.56
CA GLN A 60 -3.64 20.85 -8.75
C GLN A 60 -3.46 21.78 -7.55
N ALA A 61 -3.49 21.24 -6.33
CA ALA A 61 -3.21 22.01 -5.13
C ALA A 61 -1.81 22.65 -5.17
N ALA A 62 -0.77 21.86 -5.50
CA ALA A 62 0.59 22.36 -5.64
C ALA A 62 0.74 23.44 -6.71
N LYS A 63 -0.02 23.35 -7.82
CA LYS A 63 0.00 24.35 -8.89
C LYS A 63 -0.75 25.63 -8.53
N HIS A 64 -1.86 25.53 -7.79
CA HIS A 64 -2.68 26.68 -7.42
C HIS A 64 -2.05 27.47 -6.27
N ASN A 65 -1.43 26.78 -5.30
CA ASN A 65 -0.81 27.37 -4.13
C ASN A 65 0.66 26.89 -4.01
N PRO A 66 1.58 27.40 -4.86
CA PRO A 66 2.97 26.91 -4.89
C PRO A 66 3.77 27.22 -3.60
N ASP A 67 3.30 28.17 -2.80
CA ASP A 67 3.90 28.54 -1.52
C ASP A 67 3.36 27.74 -0.33
N GLU A 68 2.35 26.89 -0.56
CA GLU A 68 1.73 26.02 0.45
C GLU A 68 2.09 24.56 0.22
N VAL A 69 2.05 23.77 1.29
CA VAL A 69 2.20 22.33 1.17
C VAL A 69 0.93 21.75 0.55
N ALA A 70 1.09 20.89 -0.45
CA ALA A 70 -0.02 20.20 -1.08
C ALA A 70 -0.68 19.20 -0.11
N CYS A 71 -1.76 18.56 -0.56
CA CYS A 71 -2.55 17.64 0.27
C CYS A 71 -1.75 16.43 0.80
N LEU A 72 -0.74 15.98 0.06
CA LEU A 72 0.17 14.93 0.45
C LEU A 72 1.50 15.55 0.84
N ASP A 73 1.69 15.76 2.14
CA ASP A 73 2.90 16.32 2.76
C ASP A 73 3.86 15.26 3.30
N PHE A 74 3.63 13.99 2.98
CA PHE A 74 4.41 12.83 3.39
C PHE A 74 4.41 11.76 2.28
N ASP A 75 5.30 10.77 2.38
CA ASP A 75 5.33 9.58 1.52
C ASP A 75 4.26 8.56 1.98
N PRO A 76 3.22 8.29 1.17
CA PRO A 76 2.16 7.37 1.56
C PRO A 76 2.62 5.94 1.84
N GLY A 77 3.61 5.43 1.11
CA GLY A 77 4.16 4.10 1.35
C GLY A 77 4.98 4.01 2.64
N LEU A 78 5.50 5.13 3.12
CA LEU A 78 6.29 5.21 4.35
C LEU A 78 5.51 5.64 5.59
N ASP A 79 4.42 6.39 5.42
CA ASP A 79 3.75 7.10 6.53
C ASP A 79 4.77 7.95 7.31
N ALA A 80 5.56 8.73 6.56
CA ALA A 80 6.63 9.59 7.05
C ALA A 80 7.12 10.59 5.99
N GLN A 81 7.82 11.63 6.46
CA GLN A 81 8.52 12.59 5.60
C GLN A 81 10.02 12.28 5.43
N ASP A 82 10.60 11.50 6.34
CA ASP A 82 12.03 11.17 6.36
C ASP A 82 12.25 9.73 6.82
N PHE A 83 13.35 9.13 6.36
CA PHE A 83 13.72 7.74 6.61
C PHE A 83 15.21 7.48 6.28
N ASP A 84 15.79 6.44 6.87
CA ASP A 84 17.07 5.88 6.47
C ASP A 84 16.88 4.70 5.50
N GLN A 85 17.23 4.90 4.22
CA GLN A 85 17.09 3.88 3.17
C GLN A 85 17.75 2.55 3.54
N LYS A 86 18.91 2.58 4.23
CA LYS A 86 19.63 1.36 4.61
C LYS A 86 18.84 0.55 5.63
N THR A 87 18.29 1.21 6.65
CA THR A 87 17.46 0.59 7.68
C THR A 87 16.17 0.05 7.10
N LEU A 88 15.48 0.85 6.30
CA LEU A 88 14.27 0.42 5.62
C LEU A 88 14.53 -0.84 4.78
N SER A 89 15.54 -0.80 3.90
CA SER A 89 15.90 -1.93 3.03
C SER A 89 16.24 -3.20 3.80
N LYS A 90 16.92 -3.06 4.95
CA LYS A 90 17.33 -4.18 5.80
C LYS A 90 16.16 -4.79 6.58
N THR A 91 15.18 -3.97 6.95
CA THR A 91 14.08 -4.37 7.84
C THR A 91 12.80 -4.71 7.11
N LEU A 92 12.68 -4.32 5.84
CA LEU A 92 11.50 -4.57 5.01
C LEU A 92 11.14 -6.06 4.96
N LYS A 93 9.93 -6.37 5.40
CA LYS A 93 9.27 -7.66 5.23
C LYS A 93 7.95 -7.44 4.51
N LEU A 94 7.68 -8.29 3.53
CA LEU A 94 6.42 -8.29 2.79
C LEU A 94 5.71 -9.62 3.03
N ALA A 95 4.41 -9.54 3.29
CA ALA A 95 3.51 -10.69 3.32
C ALA A 95 2.33 -10.38 2.40
N GLU A 96 1.86 -11.36 1.63
CA GLU A 96 0.69 -11.18 0.76
C GLU A 96 -0.41 -12.21 1.01
N THR A 97 -1.64 -11.77 0.83
CA THR A 97 -2.83 -12.62 0.74
C THR A 97 -3.49 -12.35 -0.60
N VAL A 98 -3.65 -13.38 -1.43
CA VAL A 98 -4.26 -13.27 -2.76
C VAL A 98 -5.63 -13.96 -2.77
N ASN A 99 -6.64 -13.25 -3.25
CA ASN A 99 -8.00 -13.77 -3.43
C ASN A 99 -8.51 -13.42 -4.85
N GLY A 100 -8.29 -14.35 -5.78
CA GLY A 100 -8.66 -14.19 -7.19
C GLY A 100 -7.95 -13.01 -7.85
N ASP A 101 -8.70 -11.95 -8.11
CA ASP A 101 -8.24 -10.71 -8.76
C ASP A 101 -8.02 -9.57 -7.76
N SER A 102 -8.06 -9.86 -6.46
CA SER A 102 -7.69 -8.94 -5.39
C SER A 102 -6.53 -9.52 -4.57
N ALA A 103 -5.69 -8.65 -4.03
CA ALA A 103 -4.65 -9.04 -3.09
C ALA A 103 -4.44 -7.95 -2.04
N GLU A 104 -3.98 -8.35 -0.88
CA GLU A 104 -3.46 -7.45 0.15
C GLU A 104 -1.98 -7.78 0.36
N VAL A 105 -1.13 -6.75 0.42
CA VAL A 105 0.28 -6.89 0.76
C VAL A 105 0.56 -6.03 2.00
N THR A 106 0.99 -6.67 3.07
CA THR A 106 1.46 -5.99 4.28
C THR A 106 2.96 -5.79 4.19
N ALA A 107 3.39 -4.54 4.26
CA ALA A 107 4.79 -4.14 4.40
C ALA A 107 5.08 -3.76 5.85
N THR A 108 6.07 -4.40 6.47
CA THR A 108 6.56 -4.05 7.80
C THR A 108 8.04 -3.70 7.74
N PHE A 109 8.42 -2.56 8.31
CA PHE A 109 9.79 -2.05 8.28
C PHE A 109 10.02 -1.05 9.42
N SER A 110 11.26 -0.61 9.58
CA SER A 110 11.65 0.52 10.42
C SER A 110 12.17 1.66 9.56
N LEU A 111 11.75 2.89 9.86
CA LEU A 111 12.24 4.10 9.20
C LEU A 111 13.69 4.43 9.61
N PHE A 112 14.05 4.15 10.86
CA PHE A 112 15.36 4.46 11.45
C PHE A 112 15.89 3.29 12.29
N PRO A 113 17.20 3.23 12.59
CA PRO A 113 17.80 2.12 13.35
C PRO A 113 17.23 1.91 14.76
N GLU A 114 16.73 2.98 15.38
CA GLU A 114 16.30 3.02 16.77
C GLU A 114 14.95 3.74 16.93
N GLY A 115 14.28 3.49 18.05
CA GLY A 115 12.98 4.08 18.40
C GLY A 115 11.81 3.18 18.00
N ASP A 116 10.89 2.92 18.93
CA ASP A 116 9.69 2.12 18.62
C ASP A 116 8.75 2.85 17.66
N ASP A 117 8.71 4.18 17.72
CA ASP A 117 7.93 5.04 16.82
C ASP A 117 8.47 5.03 15.37
N SER A 118 9.61 4.36 15.11
CA SER A 118 10.15 4.17 13.76
C SER A 118 9.49 3.02 13.00
N LYS A 119 8.80 2.10 13.71
CA LYS A 119 8.19 0.92 13.10
C LYS A 119 6.97 1.34 12.28
N ARG A 120 6.82 0.71 11.12
CA ARG A 120 5.69 0.92 10.21
C ARG A 120 5.08 -0.40 9.81
N GLU A 121 3.76 -0.40 9.75
CA GLU A 121 2.95 -1.46 9.17
C GLU A 121 1.99 -0.82 8.17
N MET A 122 2.28 -1.07 6.90
CA MET A 122 1.57 -0.50 5.76
C MET A 122 0.84 -1.60 5.02
N VAL A 123 -0.41 -1.35 4.65
CA VAL A 123 -1.24 -2.30 3.93
C VAL A 123 -1.54 -1.74 2.56
N TRP A 124 -1.12 -2.48 1.54
CA TRP A 124 -1.33 -2.17 0.15
C TRP A 124 -2.46 -3.06 -0.37
N SER A 125 -3.54 -2.44 -0.82
CA SER A 125 -4.62 -3.14 -1.53
C SER A 125 -4.28 -3.17 -3.01
N LEU A 126 -4.37 -4.34 -3.64
CA LEU A 126 -4.11 -4.52 -5.06
C LEU A 126 -5.30 -5.17 -5.76
N LYS A 127 -5.47 -4.84 -7.04
CA LYS A 127 -6.41 -5.51 -7.93
C LYS A 127 -5.75 -5.85 -9.27
N LYS A 128 -6.20 -6.92 -9.92
CA LYS A 128 -5.79 -7.21 -11.30
C LYS A 128 -6.59 -6.37 -12.27
N VAL A 129 -5.90 -5.72 -13.19
CA VAL A 129 -6.46 -5.03 -14.36
C VAL A 129 -5.72 -5.58 -15.58
N ASP A 130 -6.46 -6.16 -16.52
CA ASP A 130 -5.91 -6.81 -17.72
C ASP A 130 -4.79 -7.83 -17.39
N GLY A 131 -5.00 -8.62 -16.33
CA GLY A 131 -4.05 -9.63 -15.85
C GLY A 131 -2.83 -9.09 -15.11
N LYS A 132 -2.72 -7.77 -14.90
CA LYS A 132 -1.61 -7.12 -14.17
C LYS A 132 -2.08 -6.61 -12.82
N TRP A 133 -1.30 -6.87 -11.77
CA TRP A 133 -1.54 -6.28 -10.46
C TRP A 133 -1.29 -4.78 -10.48
N LYS A 134 -2.25 -4.02 -9.97
CA LYS A 134 -2.17 -2.57 -9.74
C LYS A 134 -2.57 -2.24 -8.31
N VAL A 135 -1.97 -1.20 -7.75
CA VAL A 135 -2.31 -0.70 -6.42
C VAL A 135 -3.66 0.00 -6.49
N ALA A 136 -4.59 -0.47 -5.68
CA ALA A 136 -5.92 0.11 -5.51
C ALA A 136 -5.94 1.12 -4.37
N ASP A 137 -5.20 0.87 -3.28
CA ASP A 137 -5.12 1.76 -2.12
C ASP A 137 -3.91 1.47 -1.24
N ILE A 138 -3.58 2.40 -0.36
CA ILE A 138 -2.53 2.29 0.66
C ILE A 138 -3.13 2.70 2.00
N ALA A 139 -2.88 1.94 3.05
CA ALA A 139 -3.31 2.28 4.40
C ALA A 139 -2.17 2.12 5.41
N SER A 140 -2.06 3.07 6.34
CA SER A 140 -1.20 2.91 7.51
C SER A 140 -1.99 2.24 8.63
N LYS A 141 -1.57 1.03 9.02
CA LYS A 141 -2.07 0.42 10.26
C LYS A 141 -1.49 1.12 11.48
N THR A 142 -0.27 1.64 11.36
CA THR A 142 0.42 2.36 12.43
C THR A 142 -0.31 3.65 12.82
N SER A 143 -0.73 4.44 11.84
CA SER A 143 -1.33 5.78 12.05
C SER A 143 -2.83 5.82 11.77
N GLY A 144 -3.43 4.73 11.31
CA GLY A 144 -4.89 4.59 11.21
C GLY A 144 -5.55 5.37 10.07
N TRP A 145 -4.86 5.59 8.95
CA TRP A 145 -5.39 6.30 7.78
C TRP A 145 -5.38 5.42 6.53
N THR A 146 -6.17 5.80 5.52
CA THR A 146 -6.20 5.18 4.18
C THR A 146 -6.10 6.28 3.13
N LEU A 147 -5.22 6.08 2.13
CA LEU A 147 -4.82 7.11 1.18
C LEU A 147 -6.03 7.68 0.46
N SER A 148 -6.89 6.82 -0.07
CA SER A 148 -8.10 7.26 -0.78
C SER A 148 -9.11 8.03 0.06
N ALA A 149 -9.03 7.92 1.39
CA ALA A 149 -9.91 8.63 2.32
C ALA A 149 -9.34 10.00 2.73
N LEU A 150 -8.11 10.34 2.33
CA LEU A 150 -7.55 11.66 2.56
C LEU A 150 -8.30 12.70 1.72
N GLU A 151 -8.77 13.75 2.37
CA GLU A 151 -9.43 14.85 1.69
C GLU A 151 -8.39 15.75 1.01
N CYS A 152 -8.50 15.92 -0.30
CA CYS A 152 -7.71 16.89 -1.04
C CYS A 152 -8.62 17.87 -1.78
N MET A 153 -8.64 19.11 -1.31
CA MET A 153 -9.45 20.19 -1.89
C MET A 153 -8.52 21.21 -2.57
N PRO A 154 -8.36 21.19 -3.90
CA PRO A 154 -7.59 22.21 -4.59
C PRO A 154 -8.36 23.54 -4.53
N GLY A 155 -7.96 24.45 -3.62
CA GLY A 155 -8.48 25.82 -3.58
C GLY A 155 -9.13 26.31 -2.28
N LYS A 156 -9.02 25.60 -1.16
CA LYS A 156 -9.27 26.24 0.15
C LYS A 156 -7.97 26.83 0.67
N ALA A 157 -7.82 28.14 0.57
CA ALA A 157 -6.87 28.86 1.41
C ALA A 157 -7.22 28.64 2.89
N PRO A 158 -6.24 28.63 3.81
CA PRO A 158 -6.54 28.73 5.24
C PRO A 158 -7.30 30.06 5.49
N GLU A 159 -8.41 30.00 6.24
CA GLU A 159 -9.06 31.20 6.77
C GLU A 159 -8.18 31.91 7.81
#